data_AF-A0A317HSI7-F1
#
_entry.id   AF-A0A317HSI7-F1
#
_cell.length_a   1.000
_cell.length_b   1.000
_cell.length_c   1.000
_cell.angle_alpha   90.00
_cell.angle_beta   90.00
_cell.angle_gamma   90.00
#
_symmetry.space_group_name_H-M   'P 1'
#
loop_
_entity.id
_entity.type
_entity.pdbx_description
1 polymer ?
#
loop_
_entity_poly.entity_id
_entity_poly.type
_entity_poly.pdbx_seq_one_letter_code
_entity_poly.pdbx_strand_id
1 'polypeptide(L)'
;MNTGFYEDGSKVLTPGAFAFVLESELKRAVRSQNYLTLITVEATREWEGITISADEGTVLEVAQIFAKEIRDTDLIGHTEKGTLALVLLDSDFEQSLSVIDRLIARIDNYEFTTALRLAVGAACYPTHASDVDSLKRAAVSRSIVNWRGARPSITRS
;
A
#
# COMPACT_ATOMS: atom_id res chain seq x y z
N MET A 1 8.61 -13.96 -19.73
CA MET A 1 7.64 -13.39 -18.77
C MET A 1 7.96 -14.03 -17.43
N ASN A 2 8.45 -13.25 -16.47
CA ASN A 2 8.79 -13.78 -15.15
C ASN A 2 7.47 -14.12 -14.44
N THR A 3 7.10 -15.39 -14.43
CA THR A 3 5.91 -15.91 -13.74
C THR A 3 6.20 -16.08 -12.24
N GLY A 4 6.74 -15.02 -11.63
CA GLY A 4 7.05 -14.98 -10.21
C GLY A 4 5.80 -14.65 -9.41
N PHE A 5 5.65 -15.30 -8.25
CA PHE A 5 4.62 -14.94 -7.28
C PHE A 5 4.97 -13.62 -6.55
N TYR A 6 6.27 -13.32 -6.48
CA TYR A 6 6.83 -12.13 -5.87
C TYR A 6 7.66 -11.33 -6.89
N GLU A 7 7.75 -10.01 -6.69
CA GLU A 7 8.74 -9.15 -7.34
C GLU A 7 10.15 -9.58 -6.90
N ASP A 8 11.08 -9.66 -7.85
CA ASP A 8 12.41 -10.29 -7.73
C ASP A 8 13.07 -10.13 -6.34
N GLY A 9 13.13 -11.23 -5.58
CA GLY A 9 13.80 -11.30 -4.27
C GLY A 9 13.10 -10.57 -3.11
N SER A 10 11.86 -10.09 -3.30
CA SER A 10 11.10 -9.35 -2.29
C SER A 10 9.92 -10.17 -1.72
N LYS A 11 9.29 -9.68 -0.63
CA LYS A 11 8.00 -10.18 -0.12
C LYS A 11 6.79 -9.54 -0.83
N VAL A 12 7.02 -8.71 -1.85
CA VAL A 12 5.98 -7.95 -2.55
C VAL A 12 5.36 -8.81 -3.65
N LEU A 13 4.05 -9.03 -3.59
CA LEU A 13 3.31 -9.82 -4.56
C LEU A 13 3.18 -9.08 -5.90
N THR A 14 3.35 -9.82 -6.98
CA THR A 14 3.03 -9.34 -8.33
C THR A 14 1.52 -9.05 -8.46
N PRO A 15 1.08 -8.20 -9.41
CA PRO A 15 -0.34 -7.84 -9.52
C PRO A 15 -1.31 -9.02 -9.60
N GLY A 16 -0.97 -10.04 -10.40
CA GLY A 16 -1.79 -11.24 -10.54
C GLY A 16 -1.83 -12.09 -9.26
N ALA A 17 -0.68 -12.26 -8.59
CA ALA A 17 -0.61 -12.97 -7.32
C ALA A 17 -1.39 -12.23 -6.22
N PHE A 18 -1.22 -10.92 -6.11
CA PHE A 18 -1.92 -10.09 -5.14
C PHE A 18 -3.44 -10.18 -5.31
N ALA A 19 -3.95 -10.06 -6.54
CA ALA A 19 -5.39 -10.16 -6.81
C ALA A 19 -5.96 -11.51 -6.38
N PHE A 20 -5.28 -12.61 -6.74
CA PHE A 20 -5.69 -13.97 -6.37
C PHE A 20 -5.69 -14.20 -4.85
N VAL A 21 -4.63 -13.77 -4.16
CA VAL A 21 -4.51 -13.95 -2.72
C VAL A 21 -5.55 -13.08 -1.99
N LEU A 22 -5.73 -11.82 -2.37
CA LEU A 22 -6.74 -10.94 -1.77
C LEU A 22 -8.15 -11.54 -1.85
N GLU A 23 -8.53 -12.11 -2.99
CA GLU A 23 -9.83 -12.76 -3.14
C GLU A 23 -9.97 -14.00 -2.25
N SER A 24 -8.90 -14.79 -2.15
CA SER A 24 -8.87 -15.99 -1.31
C SER A 24 -8.96 -15.63 0.17
N GLU A 25 -8.25 -14.59 0.61
CA GLU A 25 -8.25 -14.10 1.98
C GLU A 25 -9.57 -13.46 2.37
N LEU A 26 -10.21 -12.70 1.47
CA LEU A 26 -11.54 -12.17 1.74
C LEU A 26 -12.57 -13.28 1.91
N LYS A 27 -12.55 -14.31 1.05
CA LYS A 27 -13.40 -15.50 1.20
C LYS A 27 -13.14 -16.21 2.53
N ARG A 28 -11.89 -16.24 3.00
CA ARG A 28 -11.54 -16.81 4.31
C ARG A 28 -12.15 -15.98 5.43
N ALA A 29 -11.94 -14.66 5.41
CA ALA A 29 -12.48 -13.71 6.40
C ALA A 29 -14.01 -13.79 6.50
N VAL A 30 -14.72 -13.90 5.36
CA VAL A 30 -16.17 -14.09 5.33
C VAL A 30 -16.58 -15.37 6.07
N ARG A 31 -15.91 -16.50 5.81
CA ARG A 31 -16.23 -17.79 6.43
C ARG A 31 -15.93 -17.81 7.92
N SER A 32 -14.86 -17.16 8.35
CA SER A 32 -14.47 -17.08 9.76
C SER A 32 -15.11 -15.93 10.51
N GLN A 33 -15.94 -15.11 9.85
CA GLN A 33 -16.52 -13.89 10.40
C GLN A 33 -15.47 -12.94 10.99
N ASN A 34 -14.34 -12.81 10.30
CA ASN A 34 -13.24 -11.94 10.72
C ASN A 34 -13.11 -10.71 9.83
N TYR A 35 -12.35 -9.73 10.32
CA TYR A 35 -12.05 -8.50 9.61
C TYR A 35 -10.86 -8.66 8.65
N LEU A 36 -10.93 -7.94 7.55
CA LEU A 36 -9.81 -7.78 6.61
C LEU A 36 -9.78 -6.33 6.15
N THR A 37 -8.65 -5.67 6.34
CA THR A 37 -8.48 -4.27 5.95
C THR A 37 -7.51 -4.14 4.79
N LEU A 38 -7.98 -3.52 3.71
CA LEU A 38 -7.18 -3.17 2.54
C LEU A 38 -6.72 -1.72 2.67
N ILE A 39 -5.42 -1.52 2.54
CA ILE A 39 -4.78 -0.20 2.47
C ILE A 39 -4.23 -0.03 1.05
N THR A 40 -4.48 1.12 0.44
CA THR A 40 -3.94 1.50 -0.87
C THR A 40 -3.02 2.69 -0.71
N VAL A 41 -1.88 2.67 -1.40
CA VAL A 41 -0.84 3.69 -1.31
C VAL A 41 -0.50 4.15 -2.73
N GLU A 42 -0.92 5.36 -3.07
CA GLU A 42 -0.59 6.01 -4.33
C GLU A 42 0.64 6.91 -4.13
N ALA A 43 1.71 6.58 -4.85
CA ALA A 43 2.95 7.33 -4.83
C ALA A 43 3.04 8.22 -6.08
N THR A 44 3.21 9.52 -5.86
CA THR A 44 3.36 10.51 -6.92
C THR A 44 4.58 11.40 -6.69
N ARG A 45 5.13 11.93 -7.78
CA ARG A 45 6.25 12.88 -7.76
C ARG A 45 5.92 14.09 -8.62
N GLU A 46 6.61 15.17 -8.35
CA GLU A 46 6.51 16.39 -9.16
C GLU A 46 7.66 16.43 -10.16
N TRP A 47 7.34 16.43 -11.45
CA TRP A 47 8.29 16.59 -12.56
C TRP A 47 7.86 17.80 -13.38
N GLU A 48 8.71 18.81 -13.51
CA GLU A 48 8.46 20.02 -14.31
C GLU A 48 7.10 20.70 -13.99
N GLY A 49 6.68 20.67 -12.72
CA GLY A 49 5.41 21.26 -12.27
C GLY A 49 4.18 20.38 -12.50
N ILE A 50 4.35 19.19 -13.08
CA ILE A 50 3.28 18.19 -13.27
C ILE A 50 3.42 17.10 -12.20
N THR A 51 2.29 16.70 -11.61
CA THR A 51 2.24 15.54 -10.72
C THR A 51 2.09 14.28 -11.57
N ILE A 52 3.05 13.36 -11.47
CA ILE A 52 3.04 12.08 -12.18
C ILE A 52 3.20 10.94 -11.19
N SER A 53 2.78 9.73 -11.56
CA SER A 53 3.04 8.53 -10.78
C SER A 53 4.55 8.34 -10.56
N ALA A 54 4.92 7.89 -9.37
CA ALA A 54 6.29 7.47 -9.10
C ALA A 54 6.65 6.26 -9.97
N ASP A 55 7.93 6.11 -10.31
CA ASP A 55 8.41 4.93 -11.04
C ASP A 55 8.37 3.67 -10.17
N GLU A 56 8.42 2.50 -10.82
CA GLU A 56 8.37 1.19 -10.16
C GLU A 56 9.45 1.03 -9.07
N GLY A 57 10.65 1.57 -9.28
CA GLY A 57 11.74 1.51 -8.31
C GLY A 57 11.41 2.26 -7.02
N THR A 58 10.85 3.47 -7.15
CA THR A 58 10.38 4.27 -6.00
C THR A 58 9.22 3.58 -5.27
N VAL A 59 8.26 3.01 -5.99
CA VAL A 59 7.14 2.28 -5.37
C VAL A 59 7.64 1.03 -4.64
N LEU A 60 8.59 0.30 -5.23
CA LEU A 60 9.20 -0.88 -4.60
C LEU A 60 10.00 -0.49 -3.34
N GLU A 61 10.71 0.62 -3.36
CA GLU A 61 11.41 1.17 -2.17
C GLU A 61 10.42 1.45 -1.03
N VAL A 62 9.30 2.13 -1.31
CA VAL A 62 8.21 2.33 -0.33
C VAL A 62 7.67 0.99 0.17
N ALA A 63 7.46 0.03 -0.73
CA ALA A 63 6.96 -1.29 -0.36
C ALA A 63 7.93 -2.02 0.59
N GLN A 64 9.24 -1.94 0.34
CA GLN A 64 10.27 -2.53 1.21
C GLN A 64 10.34 -1.87 2.59
N ILE A 65 10.08 -0.57 2.68
CA ILE A 65 9.98 0.13 3.96
C ILE A 65 8.75 -0.38 4.73
N PHE A 66 7.61 -0.44 4.07
CA PHE A 66 6.34 -0.87 4.68
C PHE A 66 6.33 -2.35 5.06
N ALA A 67 6.98 -3.22 4.28
CA ALA A 67 7.10 -4.64 4.56
C ALA A 67 7.79 -4.94 5.91
N LYS A 68 8.57 -3.99 6.46
CA LYS A 68 9.22 -4.13 7.77
C LYS A 68 8.29 -3.78 8.94
N GLU A 69 7.19 -3.09 8.66
CA GLU A 69 6.28 -2.57 9.67
C GLU A 69 4.99 -3.39 9.79
N ILE A 70 4.72 -4.31 8.86
CA ILE A 70 3.55 -5.20 8.89
C ILE A 70 3.92 -6.60 9.42
N ARG A 71 2.92 -7.39 9.81
CA ARG A 71 3.14 -8.76 10.30
C ARG A 71 3.49 -9.68 9.14
N ASP A 72 4.16 -10.80 9.43
CA ASP A 72 4.48 -11.81 8.42
C ASP A 72 3.24 -12.43 7.74
N THR A 73 2.09 -12.38 8.41
CA THR A 73 0.80 -12.85 7.88
C THR A 73 0.11 -11.82 6.99
N ASP A 74 0.47 -10.53 7.13
CA ASP A 74 -0.11 -9.47 6.31
C ASP A 74 0.48 -9.54 4.90
N LEU A 75 -0.29 -9.07 3.92
CA LEU A 75 0.11 -9.10 2.52
C LEU A 75 0.56 -7.73 2.06
N ILE A 76 1.51 -7.71 1.14
CA ILE A 76 1.93 -6.51 0.42
C ILE A 76 2.12 -6.86 -1.05
N GLY A 77 1.65 -6.00 -1.95
CA GLY A 77 1.73 -6.25 -3.38
C GLY A 77 1.26 -5.06 -4.20
N HIS A 78 1.31 -5.22 -5.52
CA HIS A 78 0.79 -4.24 -6.45
C HIS A 78 -0.64 -4.56 -6.85
N THR A 79 -1.44 -3.53 -7.06
CA THR A 79 -2.70 -3.66 -7.80
C THR A 79 -2.42 -3.73 -9.30
N GLU A 80 -3.42 -4.14 -10.09
CA GLU A 80 -3.35 -4.12 -11.56
C GLU A 80 -3.06 -2.73 -12.14
N LYS A 81 -3.30 -1.65 -11.37
CA LYS A 81 -3.02 -0.26 -11.77
C LYS A 81 -1.61 0.21 -11.36
N GLY A 82 -0.77 -0.67 -10.82
CA GLY A 82 0.58 -0.35 -10.34
C GLY A 82 0.63 0.29 -8.94
N THR A 83 -0.51 0.65 -8.35
CA THR A 83 -0.61 1.18 -6.97
C THR A 83 -0.18 0.12 -5.96
N LEU A 84 0.59 0.51 -4.95
CA LEU A 84 0.94 -0.36 -3.83
C LEU A 84 -0.29 -0.61 -2.95
N ALA A 85 -0.45 -1.85 -2.49
CA ALA A 85 -1.52 -2.24 -1.60
C ALA A 85 -1.02 -3.17 -0.49
N LEU A 86 -1.64 -3.03 0.68
CA LEU A 86 -1.40 -3.86 1.85
C LEU A 86 -2.71 -4.47 2.32
N VAL A 87 -2.67 -5.72 2.78
CA VAL A 87 -3.83 -6.40 3.36
C VAL A 87 -3.48 -6.78 4.79
N LEU A 88 -4.16 -6.16 5.73
CA LEU A 88 -4.05 -6.49 7.14
C LEU A 88 -5.09 -7.57 7.46
N LEU A 89 -4.59 -8.76 7.81
CA LEU A 89 -5.45 -9.89 8.17
C LEU A 89 -5.87 -9.77 9.63
N ASP A 90 -7.11 -10.17 9.92
CA ASP A 90 -7.69 -10.16 11.26
C ASP A 90 -7.60 -8.77 11.92
N SER A 91 -7.71 -7.72 11.11
CA SER A 91 -7.60 -6.31 11.53
C SER A 91 -8.83 -5.53 11.08
N ASP A 92 -9.49 -4.90 12.04
CA ASP A 92 -10.55 -3.94 11.75
C ASP A 92 -9.98 -2.58 11.27
N PHE A 93 -10.88 -1.65 10.99
CA PHE A 93 -10.53 -0.32 10.49
C PHE A 93 -9.77 0.52 11.52
N GLU A 94 -10.15 0.51 12.79
CA GLU A 94 -9.50 1.32 13.84
C GLU A 94 -8.07 0.84 14.09
N GLN A 95 -7.87 -0.48 14.14
CA GLN A 95 -6.55 -1.10 14.23
C GLN A 95 -5.67 -0.74 13.03
N SER A 96 -6.27 -0.64 11.83
CA SER A 96 -5.54 -0.25 10.63
C SER A 96 -4.99 1.19 10.69
N LEU A 97 -5.65 2.11 11.39
CA LEU A 97 -5.18 3.48 11.55
C LEU A 97 -3.84 3.51 12.29
N SER A 98 -3.71 2.72 13.36
CA SER A 98 -2.44 2.60 14.09
C SER A 98 -1.31 2.01 13.24
N VAL A 99 -1.64 1.10 12.32
CA VAL A 99 -0.67 0.59 11.34
C VAL A 99 -0.28 1.71 10.38
N ILE A 100 -1.24 2.44 9.80
CA ILE A 100 -0.98 3.56 8.90
C ILE A 100 -0.09 4.61 9.57
N ASP A 101 -0.37 4.99 10.81
CA ASP A 101 0.45 5.95 11.56
C ASP A 101 1.90 5.49 11.68
N ARG A 102 2.12 4.19 11.96
CA ARG A 102 3.47 3.60 12.00
C ARG A 102 4.15 3.61 10.63
N LEU A 103 3.42 3.29 9.57
CA LEU A 103 3.93 3.35 8.19
C LEU A 103 4.39 4.77 7.83
N ILE A 104 3.57 5.78 8.14
CA ILE A 104 3.88 7.18 7.87
C ILE A 104 5.06 7.66 8.72
N ALA A 105 5.08 7.34 10.01
CA ALA A 105 6.21 7.67 10.88
C ALA A 105 7.52 7.04 10.39
N ARG A 106 7.46 5.84 9.81
CA ARG A 106 8.65 5.20 9.23
C ARG A 106 9.14 5.92 7.98
N ILE A 107 8.22 6.37 7.13
CA ILE A 107 8.50 7.14 5.90
C ILE A 107 9.00 8.55 6.21
N ASP A 108 8.49 9.20 7.25
CA ASP A 108 8.97 10.52 7.70
C ASP A 108 10.47 10.52 8.04
N ASN A 109 10.98 9.38 8.48
CA ASN A 109 12.40 9.19 8.81
C ASN A 109 13.23 8.68 7.62
N TYR A 110 12.66 8.64 6.42
CA TYR A 110 13.33 8.17 5.21
C TYR A 110 13.60 9.32 4.23
N GLU A 111 14.84 9.45 3.80
CA GLU A 111 15.23 10.43 2.79
C GLU A 111 15.15 9.82 1.39
N PHE A 112 14.09 10.18 0.65
CA PHE A 112 13.97 9.82 -0.76
C PHE A 112 14.85 10.71 -1.63
N THR A 113 15.41 10.11 -2.68
CA THR A 113 16.22 10.83 -3.69
C THR A 113 15.42 11.91 -4.43
N THR A 114 14.09 11.74 -4.55
CA THR A 114 13.19 12.70 -5.19
C THR A 114 12.04 13.06 -4.26
N ALA A 115 11.47 14.27 -4.43
CA ALA A 115 10.31 14.67 -3.65
C ALA A 115 9.11 13.77 -3.97
N LEU A 116 8.68 13.04 -2.94
CA LEU A 116 7.63 12.04 -3.02
C LEU A 116 6.37 12.54 -2.29
N ARG A 117 5.21 12.24 -2.85
CA ARG A 117 3.91 12.41 -2.19
C ARG A 117 3.23 11.05 -2.12
N LEU A 118 2.67 10.72 -0.98
CA LEU A 118 1.92 9.49 -0.76
C LEU A 118 0.48 9.84 -0.40
N ALA A 119 -0.49 9.31 -1.14
CA ALA A 119 -1.88 9.28 -0.72
C ALA A 119 -2.19 7.87 -0.22
N VAL A 120 -2.57 7.76 1.05
CA VAL A 120 -2.94 6.50 1.69
C VAL A 120 -4.44 6.48 1.90
N GLY A 121 -5.10 5.45 1.40
CA GLY A 121 -6.51 5.18 1.66
C GLY A 121 -6.72 3.79 2.25
N ALA A 122 -7.83 3.59 2.95
CA ALA A 122 -8.14 2.28 3.51
C ALA A 122 -9.64 1.99 3.56
N ALA A 123 -9.98 0.71 3.45
CA ALA A 123 -11.31 0.18 3.65
C ALA A 123 -11.24 -1.20 4.29
N CYS A 124 -12.31 -1.56 4.99
CA CYS A 124 -12.35 -2.74 5.85
C CYS A 124 -13.58 -3.58 5.52
N TYR A 125 -13.41 -4.88 5.30
CA TYR A 125 -14.50 -5.84 5.33
C TYR A 125 -14.78 -6.25 6.78
N PRO A 126 -16.05 -6.38 7.21
CA PRO A 126 -17.29 -6.10 6.45
C PRO A 126 -17.80 -4.64 6.55
N THR A 127 -17.11 -3.76 7.28
CA THR A 127 -17.61 -2.41 7.63
C THR A 127 -17.90 -1.52 6.42
N HIS A 128 -17.04 -1.58 5.40
CA HIS A 128 -17.05 -0.68 4.26
C HIS A 128 -17.40 -1.36 2.94
N ALA A 129 -17.36 -2.70 2.90
CA ALA A 129 -17.47 -3.49 1.68
C ALA A 129 -17.88 -4.93 1.97
N SER A 130 -18.48 -5.59 0.99
CA SER A 130 -18.92 -7.00 1.04
C SER A 130 -18.13 -7.93 0.12
N ASP A 131 -17.37 -7.38 -0.81
CA ASP A 131 -16.62 -8.10 -1.84
C ASP A 131 -15.33 -7.34 -2.20
N VAL A 132 -14.44 -7.98 -2.97
CA VAL A 132 -13.13 -7.43 -3.32
C VAL A 132 -13.24 -6.11 -4.09
N ASP A 133 -14.20 -6.01 -5.02
CA ASP A 133 -14.32 -4.85 -5.89
C ASP A 133 -14.88 -3.62 -5.15
N SER A 134 -15.86 -3.82 -4.26
CA SER A 134 -16.33 -2.78 -3.35
C SER A 134 -15.24 -2.39 -2.35
N LEU A 135 -14.44 -3.34 -1.85
CA LEU A 135 -13.34 -3.06 -0.93
C LEU A 135 -12.24 -2.21 -1.58
N LYS A 136 -11.79 -2.59 -2.78
CA LYS A 136 -10.82 -1.81 -3.56
C LYS A 136 -11.33 -0.40 -3.85
N ARG A 137 -12.59 -0.26 -4.30
CA ARG A 137 -13.19 1.06 -4.57
C ARG A 137 -13.29 1.92 -3.32
N ALA A 138 -13.70 1.34 -2.19
CA ALA A 138 -13.80 2.04 -0.92
C ALA A 138 -12.43 2.49 -0.40
N ALA A 139 -11.38 1.66 -0.55
CA ALA A 139 -10.03 2.02 -0.11
C ALA A 139 -9.48 3.20 -0.91
N VAL A 140 -9.64 3.19 -2.24
CA VAL A 140 -9.19 4.27 -3.12
C VAL A 140 -9.97 5.57 -2.89
N SER A 141 -11.28 5.49 -2.64
CA SER A 141 -12.10 6.70 -2.45
C SER A 141 -11.95 7.33 -1.06
N ARG A 142 -11.48 6.56 -0.07
CA ARG A 142 -11.29 7.02 1.31
C ARG A 142 -9.82 7.27 1.60
N SER A 143 -9.30 8.39 1.11
CA SER A 143 -7.97 8.88 1.52
C SER A 143 -8.00 9.29 2.99
N ILE A 144 -7.09 8.71 3.77
CA ILE A 144 -6.92 8.94 5.22
C ILE A 144 -5.71 9.82 5.46
N VAL A 145 -4.63 9.61 4.71
CA VAL A 145 -3.39 10.37 4.82
C VAL A 145 -2.96 10.89 3.46
N ASN A 146 -2.50 12.15 3.44
CA ASN A 146 -1.78 12.74 2.33
C ASN A 146 -0.42 13.21 2.86
N TRP A 147 0.60 12.40 2.65
CA TRP A 147 1.96 12.66 3.09
C TRP A 147 2.79 13.31 1.98
N ARG A 148 3.75 14.16 2.37
CA ARG A 148 4.65 14.84 1.46
C ARG A 148 6.08 14.84 2.02
N GLY A 149 6.97 14.16 1.33
CA GLY A 149 8.41 14.20 1.57
C GLY A 149 9.04 15.49 1.06
N ALA A 150 9.99 16.03 1.81
CA ALA A 150 10.77 17.18 1.40
C ALA A 150 11.70 16.84 0.22
N ARG A 151 12.04 17.85 -0.60
CA ARG A 151 13.14 17.71 -1.56
C ARG A 151 14.45 17.60 -0.77
N PRO A 152 15.37 16.67 -1.08
CA PRO A 152 16.72 16.76 -0.56
C PRO A 152 17.29 18.13 -0.95
N SER A 153 17.73 18.90 0.05
CA SER A 153 18.34 20.21 -0.18
C SER A 153 19.62 20.00 -0.97
N ILE A 154 19.65 20.47 -2.22
CA ILE A 154 20.90 20.58 -2.97
C ILE A 154 21.73 21.65 -2.29
N THR A 155 22.63 21.23 -1.39
CA THR A 155 23.70 22.09 -0.90
C THR A 155 24.62 22.37 -2.09
N ARG A 156 24.44 23.53 -2.73
CA ARG A 156 25.42 24.06 -3.68
C ARG A 156 26.68 24.40 -2.89
N SER A 157 27.70 23.55 -2.99
CA SER A 157 29.10 23.87 -2.66
C SER A 157 29.70 24.77 -3.73
#